data_AF-A0A061A7T0-F1
#
_entry.id   AF-A0A061A7T0-F1
#
_cell.length_a   1.000
_cell.length_b   1.000
_cell.length_c   1.000
_cell.angle_alpha   90.00
_cell.angle_beta   90.00
_cell.angle_gamma   90.00
#
_symmetry.space_group_name_H-M   'P 1'
#
loop_
_entity.id
_entity.type
_entity.pdbx_description
1 polymer ?
#
loop_
_entity_poly.entity_id
_entity_poly.type
_entity_poly.pdbx_seq_one_letter_code
_entity_poly.pdbx_strand_id
1 'polypeptide(L)' 'MWPTEACGIGDRGALLVRPDHVIAWRTAHAVPDALTVLAAATRQARGLDRPATP' A
#
# COMPACT_ATOMS: atom_id res chain seq x y z
N MET A 1 -17.99 11.49 7.42
CA MET A 1 -16.71 11.11 6.82
C MET A 1 -16.74 9.61 6.63
N TRP A 2 -16.62 9.15 5.38
CA TRP A 2 -16.66 7.72 5.09
C TRP A 2 -15.30 7.08 5.45
N PRO A 3 -15.25 5.78 5.83
CA PRO A 3 -14.00 5.11 6.18
C PRO A 3 -12.92 5.20 5.09
N THR A 4 -13.33 5.25 3.83
CA THR A 4 -12.46 5.44 2.66
C THR A 4 -11.77 6.80 2.66
N GLU A 5 -12.51 7.88 2.93
CA GLU A 5 -11.98 9.25 3.03
C GLU A 5 -10.97 9.38 4.18
N ALA A 6 -11.26 8.79 5.35
CA ALA A 6 -10.37 8.81 6.50
C ALA A 6 -9.02 8.09 6.22
N CYS A 7 -9.05 7.07 5.36
CA CYS A 7 -7.87 6.32 4.94
C CYS A 7 -7.15 6.92 3.71
N GLY A 8 -7.66 8.02 3.16
CA GLY A 8 -7.13 8.64 1.94
C GLY A 8 -7.22 7.75 0.70
N ILE A 9 -8.21 6.85 0.65
CA ILE A 9 -8.50 6.00 -0.50
C ILE A 9 -9.84 6.43 -1.11
N GLY A 10 -9.90 6.65 -2.43
CA GLY A 10 -11.17 6.82 -3.12
C GLY A 10 -11.91 5.49 -3.27
N ASP A 11 -13.07 5.49 -3.90
CA ASP A 11 -13.91 4.29 -4.11
C ASP A 11 -13.20 3.13 -4.82
N ARG A 12 -12.16 3.44 -5.58
CA ARG A 12 -11.32 2.47 -6.32
C ARG A 12 -9.89 2.41 -5.81
N GLY A 13 -9.62 3.01 -4.66
CA GLY A 13 -8.32 2.96 -4.00
C GLY A 13 -8.11 1.66 -3.24
N ALA A 14 -6.92 1.49 -2.68
CA ALA A 14 -6.57 0.32 -1.88
C ALA A 14 -5.57 0.68 -0.78
N LEU A 15 -5.61 -0.10 0.30
CA LEU A 15 -4.75 0.05 1.47
C LEU A 15 -4.07 -1.30 1.76
N LEU A 16 -2.75 -1.28 1.97
CA LEU A 16 -2.00 -2.41 2.49
C LEU A 16 -1.65 -2.14 3.94
N VAL A 17 -2.20 -2.96 4.85
CA VAL A 17 -1.98 -2.85 6.30
C VAL A 17 -1.16 -4.04 6.77
N ARG A 18 -0.14 -3.77 7.59
CA ARG A 18 0.68 -4.80 8.23
C ARG A 18 -0.07 -5.45 9.41
N PRO A 19 0.39 -6.64 9.87
CA PRO A 19 -0.20 -7.28 11.05
C PRO A 19 -0.17 -6.44 12.34
N ASP A 20 0.72 -5.46 12.45
CA ASP A 20 0.81 -4.51 13.58
C ASP A 20 -0.09 -3.27 13.40
N HIS A 21 -1.08 -3.34 12.50
CA HIS A 21 -2.06 -2.28 12.22
C HIS A 21 -1.47 -0.98 11.64
N VAL A 22 -0.22 -1.00 11.17
CA VAL A 22 0.41 0.12 10.48
C VAL A 22 0.13 0.06 8.98
N ILE A 23 -0.24 1.20 8.39
CA ILE A 23 -0.39 1.34 6.93
C ILE A 23 1.00 1.29 6.28
N ALA A 24 1.26 0.26 5.48
CA ALA A 24 2.52 0.13 4.76
C ALA A 24 2.49 0.77 3.37
N TRP A 25 1.31 0.85 2.75
CA TRP A 25 1.13 1.44 1.42
C TRP A 25 -0.34 1.80 1.17
N ARG A 26 -0.59 2.80 0.31
CA ARG A 26 -1.94 3.19 -0.13
C ARG A 26 -1.95 3.75 -1.55
N THR A 27 -3.08 3.64 -2.24
CA THR A 27 -3.39 4.36 -3.48
C THR A 27 -4.79 4.97 -3.42
N ALA A 28 -4.93 6.21 -3.89
CA ALA A 28 -6.21 6.91 -3.93
C ALA A 28 -7.11 6.42 -5.09
N HIS A 29 -6.52 5.82 -6.12
CA HIS A 29 -7.20 5.45 -7.36
C HIS A 29 -6.80 4.04 -7.83
N ALA A 30 -7.57 3.50 -8.77
CA ALA A 30 -7.23 2.27 -9.46
C ALA A 30 -5.87 2.41 -10.15
N VAL A 31 -5.07 1.35 -10.09
CA VAL A 31 -3.78 1.26 -10.77
C VAL A 31 -3.88 0.32 -11.98
N PRO A 32 -3.13 0.56 -13.08
CA PRO A 32 -3.26 -0.22 -14.31
C PRO A 32 -2.94 -1.71 -14.19
N ASP A 33 -2.06 -2.10 -13.26
CA ASP A 33 -1.74 -3.50 -12.94
C ASP A 33 -1.71 -3.69 -11.42
N ALA A 34 -2.88 -3.95 -10.85
CA ALA A 34 -3.08 -4.02 -9.41
C ALA A 34 -2.25 -5.13 -8.74
N LEU A 35 -2.09 -6.28 -9.40
CA LEU A 35 -1.35 -7.40 -8.82
C LEU A 35 0.15 -7.11 -8.79
N THR A 36 0.71 -6.56 -9.86
CA THR A 36 2.14 -6.21 -9.90
C THR A 36 2.47 -5.12 -8.88
N VAL A 37 1.63 -4.08 -8.79
CA VAL A 37 1.80 -2.98 -7.83
C VAL A 37 1.68 -3.50 -6.39
N LEU A 38 0.67 -4.33 -6.10
CA LEU A 38 0.49 -4.91 -4.78
C LEU A 38 1.64 -5.83 -4.38
N ALA A 39 2.16 -6.63 -5.33
CA ALA A 39 3.32 -7.49 -5.10
C ALA A 39 4.57 -6.67 -4.79
N ALA A 40 4.79 -5.56 -5.48
CA ALA A 40 5.88 -4.63 -5.19
C ALA A 40 5.74 -3.99 -3.80
N ALA A 41 4.56 -3.44 -3.49
CA ALA A 41 4.28 -2.85 -2.17
C ALA A 41 4.46 -3.87 -1.04
N THR A 42 4.09 -5.13 -1.26
CA THR A 42 4.28 -6.22 -0.28
C THR A 42 5.76 -6.54 -0.07
N ARG A 43 6.58 -6.58 -1.13
CA ARG A 43 8.04 -6.77 -1.00
C ARG A 43 8.69 -5.63 -0.23
N GLN A 44 8.32 -4.38 -0.55
CA GLN A 44 8.79 -3.19 0.16
C GLN A 44 8.40 -3.23 1.64
N ALA A 45 7.14 -3.57 1.96
CA ALA A 45 6.63 -3.66 3.32
C ALA A 45 7.34 -4.74 4.18
N ARG A 46 7.84 -5.81 3.55
CA ARG A 46 8.64 -6.85 4.20
C ARG A 46 10.09 -6.45 4.43
N GLY A 47 10.52 -5.27 3.95
CA GLY A 47 11.91 -4.83 4.04
C GLY A 47 12.85 -5.57 3.08
N LEU A 48 12.32 -6.28 2.08
CA LEU A 48 13.10 -6.97 1.05
C LEU A 48 13.72 -6.02 0.01
N ASP A 49 13.46 -4.71 0.17
CA ASP A 49 13.91 -3.64 -0.72
C ASP A 49 14.67 -2.55 0.05
N ARG A 50 15.21 -2.87 1.24
CA ARG A 50 16.10 -1.94 1.94
C ARG A 50 17.40 -1.86 1.14
N PRO A 51 17.78 -0.70 0.57
CA PRO A 51 19.10 -0.55 0.01
C PRO A 51 20.11 -0.80 1.13
N ALA A 52 21.05 -1.72 0.90
CA ALA A 52 22.26 -1.79 1.71
C ALA A 52 23.00 -0.47 1.52
N THR A 53 22.87 0.44 2.47
CA THR A 53 23.73 1.62 2.53
C THR A 53 25.16 1.15 2.85
N PRO A 54 26.18 1.58 2.09
CA PRO A 54 27.58 1.39 2.45
C PRO A 54 27.94 2.18 3.72
#